data_AF-A0A2G4JKX8-F1
#
_entry.id   AF-A0A2G4JKX8-F1
#
_cell.length_a   1.000
_cell.length_b   1.000
_cell.length_c   1.000
_cell.angle_alpha   90.00
_cell.angle_beta   90.00
_cell.angle_gamma   90.00
#
_symmetry.space_group_name_H-M   'P 1'
#
loop_
_entity.id
_entity.type
_entity.pdbx_description
1 polymer ?
#
loop_
_entity_poly.entity_id
_entity_poly.type
_entity_poly.pdbx_seq_one_letter_code
_entity_poly.pdbx_strand_id
1 'polypeptide(L)'
;MLAATATVIVATGQSPANIIILSLTVVSVSFVGLGAYRMLSPLVAPEVDAPLTIGGRTRVALEREKALVLRSIKELEFDFAMRKMSQADFDEMAGRLRQRALGLMEQLDAGGGYREQIEREVARRIGVPVAEVESEPTCRCGTTNDPDARFCKSCGHRLKTAAD
;
A
#
# COMPACT_ATOMS: atom_id res chain seq x y z
N MET A 1 0.39 25.18 23.91
CA MET A 1 -0.60 25.52 24.95
C MET A 1 0.06 25.83 26.29
N LEU A 2 0.87 24.92 26.88
CA LEU A 2 1.58 25.16 28.15
C LEU A 2 2.55 26.36 28.14
N ALA A 3 3.22 26.64 27.01
CA ALA A 3 4.11 27.79 26.90
C ALA A 3 3.38 29.15 26.94
N ALA A 4 2.12 29.19 26.50
CA ALA A 4 1.32 30.42 26.50
C ALA A 4 0.73 30.76 27.87
N THR A 5 0.49 29.76 28.72
CA THR A 5 0.02 29.98 30.10
C THR A 5 1.17 30.41 31.03
N ALA A 6 2.38 29.89 30.82
CA ALA A 6 3.55 30.28 31.61
C ALA A 6 3.94 31.76 31.41
N THR A 7 3.79 32.29 30.19
CA THR A 7 4.12 33.68 29.88
C THR A 7 3.14 34.68 30.50
N VAL A 8 1.87 34.31 30.64
CA VAL A 8 0.87 35.15 31.31
C VAL A 8 1.09 35.19 32.83
N ILE A 9 1.50 34.08 33.44
CA ILE A 9 1.77 33.99 34.89
C ILE A 9 3.02 34.79 35.29
N VAL A 10 4.06 34.83 34.43
CA VAL A 10 5.29 35.61 34.68
C VAL A 10 5.09 37.11 34.39
N ALA A 11 4.07 37.49 33.62
CA ALA A 11 3.85 38.86 33.16
C ALA A 11 2.95 39.73 34.08
N THR A 12 2.59 39.27 35.28
CA THR A 12 1.82 40.09 36.23
C THR A 12 2.68 41.29 36.70
N GLY A 13 2.46 42.46 36.10
CA GLY A 13 3.12 43.72 36.44
C GLY A 13 3.99 44.35 35.35
N GLN A 14 4.08 43.77 34.15
CA GLN A 14 4.85 44.34 33.02
C GLN A 14 4.01 45.24 32.11
N SER A 15 4.66 46.21 31.44
CA SER A 15 4.01 47.07 30.45
C SER A 15 3.43 46.24 29.29
N PRO A 16 2.29 46.65 28.70
CA PRO A 16 1.62 45.87 27.64
C PRO A 16 2.52 45.62 26.43
N ALA A 17 3.50 46.48 26.18
CA ALA A 17 4.51 46.31 25.14
C ALA A 17 5.36 45.03 25.33
N ASN A 18 5.76 44.71 26.57
CA ASN A 18 6.57 43.52 26.84
C ASN A 18 5.79 42.23 26.58
N ILE A 19 4.50 42.19 26.91
CA ILE A 19 3.62 41.04 26.65
C ILE A 19 3.52 40.79 25.14
N ILE A 20 3.34 41.86 24.35
CA ILE A 20 3.26 41.76 22.88
C ILE A 20 4.56 41.20 22.33
N ILE A 21 5.71 41.76 22.72
CA ILE A 21 7.03 41.30 22.25
C ILE A 21 7.25 39.83 22.59
N LEU A 22 6.90 39.41 23.81
CA LEU A 22 7.12 38.04 24.28
C LEU A 22 6.19 37.03 23.59
N SER A 23 4.95 37.41 23.29
CA SER A 23 4.07 36.56 22.47
C SER A 23 4.59 36.40 21.04
N LEU A 24 5.13 37.48 20.46
CA LEU A 24 5.65 37.48 19.09
C LEU A 24 6.91 36.59 18.96
N THR A 25 7.81 36.61 19.95
CA THR A 25 9.00 35.75 19.95
C THR A 25 8.66 34.29 20.13
N VAL A 26 7.68 33.94 20.96
CA VAL A 26 7.22 32.55 21.11
C VAL A 26 6.63 32.03 19.79
N VAL A 27 5.83 32.84 19.09
CA VAL A 27 5.26 32.47 17.78
C VAL A 27 6.36 32.30 16.74
N SER A 28 7.31 33.23 16.65
CA SER A 28 8.39 33.16 15.66
C SER A 28 9.29 31.95 15.88
N VAL A 29 9.69 31.67 17.12
CA VAL A 29 10.49 30.49 17.47
C VAL A 29 9.74 29.19 17.16
N SER A 30 8.43 29.14 17.44
CA SER A 30 7.61 27.97 17.11
C SER A 30 7.54 27.72 15.60
N PHE A 31 7.39 28.78 14.80
CA PHE A 31 7.33 28.67 13.34
C PHE A 31 8.66 28.21 12.75
N VAL A 32 9.77 28.76 13.25
CA VAL A 32 11.13 28.36 12.86
C VAL A 32 11.39 26.91 13.26
N GLY A 33 11.00 26.50 14.47
CA GLY A 33 11.12 25.12 14.94
C GLY A 33 10.33 24.13 14.09
N LEU A 34 9.09 24.47 13.73
CA LEU A 34 8.26 23.65 12.82
C LEU A 34 8.87 23.57 11.41
N GLY A 35 9.39 24.68 10.90
CA GLY A 35 10.08 24.73 9.61
C GLY A 35 11.34 23.86 9.60
N ALA A 36 12.19 24.00 10.62
CA ALA A 36 13.39 23.18 10.79
C ALA A 36 13.03 21.70 10.96
N TYR A 37 12.01 21.38 11.75
CA TYR A 37 11.52 20.00 11.90
C TYR A 37 11.06 19.43 10.55
N ARG A 38 10.26 20.18 9.77
CA ARG A 38 9.82 19.76 8.44
C ARG A 38 10.99 19.57 7.46
N MET A 39 12.04 20.38 7.60
CA MET A 39 13.23 20.30 6.75
C MET A 39 14.16 19.14 7.13
N LEU A 40 14.31 18.82 8.42
CA LEU A 40 15.16 17.73 8.91
C LEU A 40 14.44 16.38 8.95
N SER A 41 13.12 16.36 9.11
CA SER A 41 12.30 15.15 9.08
C SER A 41 12.61 14.21 7.91
N PRO A 42 12.79 14.67 6.65
CA PRO A 42 13.12 13.76 5.55
C PRO A 42 14.52 13.14 5.63
N LEU A 43 15.45 13.67 6.44
CA LEU A 43 16.79 13.07 6.61
C LEU A 43 16.80 11.94 7.66
N VAL A 44 15.82 11.94 8.57
CA VAL A 44 15.74 10.99 9.69
C VAL A 44 14.60 10.00 9.51
N ALA A 45 13.55 10.37 8.78
CA ALA A 45 12.47 9.45 8.44
C ALA A 45 12.99 8.39 7.46
N PRO A 46 12.88 7.09 7.77
CA PRO A 46 13.14 6.04 6.80
C PRO A 46 12.05 6.13 5.73
N GLU A 47 12.41 6.71 4.57
CA GLU A 47 11.69 6.70 3.29
C GLU A 47 10.17 6.53 3.41
N VAL A 48 9.48 7.61 3.81
CA VAL A 48 8.03 7.71 3.66
C VAL A 48 7.74 8.50 2.39
N ASP A 49 7.28 7.78 1.37
CA ASP A 49 6.64 8.30 0.16
C ASP A 49 7.39 9.38 -0.63
N ALA A 50 8.70 9.21 -0.84
CA ALA A 50 9.26 9.72 -2.08
C ALA A 50 8.52 8.99 -3.22
N PRO A 51 7.90 9.69 -4.18
CA PRO A 51 7.22 9.03 -5.28
C PRO A 51 8.24 8.12 -5.96
N LEU A 52 8.09 6.80 -5.79
CA LEU A 52 8.99 5.80 -6.35
C LEU A 52 9.18 6.12 -7.84
N THR A 53 10.35 6.67 -8.16
CA THR A 53 10.74 7.07 -9.50
C THR A 53 11.29 5.83 -10.17
N ILE A 54 10.41 5.10 -10.85
CA ILE A 54 10.76 3.90 -11.60
C ILE A 54 11.28 4.38 -12.96
N GLY A 55 12.58 4.23 -13.22
CA GLY A 55 13.18 4.56 -14.52
C GLY A 55 13.05 6.04 -14.92
N GLY A 56 13.08 6.97 -13.96
CA GLY A 56 12.99 8.42 -14.23
C GLY A 56 11.56 8.97 -14.40
N ARG A 57 10.53 8.11 -14.34
CA ARG A 57 9.12 8.52 -14.29
C ARG A 57 8.52 8.16 -12.93
N THR A 58 7.61 9.00 -12.43
CA THR A 58 6.89 8.66 -11.19
C THR A 58 6.00 7.45 -11.45
N ARG A 59 5.88 6.55 -10.48
CA ARG A 59 4.99 5.39 -10.55
C ARG A 59 3.56 5.74 -10.97
N VAL A 60 3.04 6.87 -10.50
CA VAL A 60 1.72 7.41 -10.86
C VAL A 60 1.60 7.67 -12.36
N ALA A 61 2.67 8.12 -13.01
CA ALA A 61 2.66 8.32 -14.47
C ALA A 61 2.58 6.98 -15.21
N LEU A 62 3.33 5.97 -14.77
CA LEU A 62 3.28 4.61 -15.34
C LEU A 62 1.92 3.95 -15.15
N GLU A 63 1.29 4.11 -13.98
CA GLU A 63 -0.07 3.61 -13.71
C GLU A 63 -1.12 4.27 -14.63
N ARG A 64 -0.98 5.58 -14.88
CA ARG A 64 -1.86 6.30 -15.82
C ARG A 64 -1.66 5.81 -17.25
N GLU A 65 -0.43 5.65 -17.71
CA GLU A 65 -0.15 5.10 -19.04
C GLU A 65 -0.72 3.69 -19.20
N LYS A 66 -0.55 2.83 -18.18
CA LYS A 66 -1.15 1.49 -18.15
C LYS A 66 -2.67 1.56 -18.28
N ALA A 67 -3.33 2.44 -17.53
CA ALA A 67 -4.78 2.59 -17.57
C ALA A 67 -5.28 3.00 -18.97
N LEU A 68 -4.56 3.91 -19.65
CA LEU A 68 -4.89 4.33 -21.01
C LEU A 68 -4.75 3.19 -22.03
N VAL A 69 -3.67 2.39 -21.94
CA VAL A 69 -3.47 1.25 -22.84
C VAL A 69 -4.53 0.16 -22.62
N LEU A 70 -4.88 -0.13 -21.36
CA LEU A 70 -5.92 -1.12 -21.07
C LEU A 70 -7.29 -0.65 -21.56
N ARG A 71 -7.58 0.66 -21.45
CA ARG A 71 -8.79 1.25 -22.02
C ARG A 71 -8.82 1.12 -23.54
N SER A 72 -7.72 1.39 -24.23
CA SER A 72 -7.69 1.28 -25.69
C SER A 72 -7.88 -0.16 -26.17
N ILE A 73 -7.38 -1.15 -25.41
CA ILE A 73 -7.67 -2.57 -25.69
C ILE A 73 -9.18 -2.85 -25.57
N LYS A 74 -9.84 -2.30 -24.54
CA LYS A 74 -11.28 -2.48 -24.35
C LYS A 74 -12.13 -1.80 -25.41
N GLU A 75 -11.74 -0.61 -25.86
CA GLU A 75 -12.39 0.06 -26.99
C GLU A 75 -12.21 -0.76 -28.28
N LEU A 76 -11.03 -1.35 -28.50
CA LEU A 76 -10.77 -2.22 -29.65
C LEU A 76 -11.60 -3.52 -29.61
N GLU A 77 -11.72 -4.15 -28.44
CA GLU A 77 -12.58 -5.34 -28.23
C GLU A 77 -14.06 -5.01 -28.50
N PHE A 78 -14.49 -3.82 -28.11
CA PHE A 78 -15.84 -3.32 -28.39
C PHE A 78 -16.06 -3.08 -29.89
N ASP A 79 -15.12 -2.44 -30.58
CA ASP A 79 -15.21 -2.21 -32.03
C ASP A 79 -15.21 -3.50 -32.84
N PHE A 80 -14.45 -4.52 -32.42
CA PHE A 80 -14.49 -5.86 -33.00
C PHE A 80 -15.85 -6.55 -32.75
N ALA A 81 -16.39 -6.48 -31.52
CA ALA A 81 -17.71 -7.03 -31.20
C ALA A 81 -18.85 -6.38 -32.00
N MET A 82 -18.70 -5.09 -32.34
CA MET A 82 -19.60 -4.37 -33.23
C MET A 82 -19.41 -4.69 -34.72
N ARG A 83 -18.49 -5.60 -35.08
CA ARG A 83 -18.11 -5.94 -36.45
C ARG A 83 -17.62 -4.75 -37.29
N LYS A 84 -17.05 -3.72 -36.65
CA LYS A 84 -16.42 -2.60 -37.38
C LYS A 84 -15.04 -2.95 -37.94
N MET A 85 -14.47 -4.08 -37.52
CA MET A 85 -13.10 -4.47 -37.82
C MET A 85 -13.01 -5.97 -38.14
N SER A 86 -12.02 -6.35 -38.95
CA SER A 86 -11.74 -7.75 -39.25
C SER A 86 -11.01 -8.43 -38.08
N GLN A 87 -11.09 -9.76 -38.02
CA GLN A 87 -10.37 -10.57 -37.02
C GLN A 87 -8.85 -10.35 -37.14
N ALA A 88 -8.33 -10.30 -38.36
CA ALA A 88 -6.89 -10.14 -38.61
C ALA A 88 -6.37 -8.79 -38.08
N ASP A 89 -7.12 -7.70 -38.33
CA ASP A 89 -6.74 -6.36 -37.86
C ASP A 89 -6.82 -6.26 -36.33
N PHE A 90 -7.83 -6.91 -35.73
CA PHE A 90 -7.97 -7.00 -34.28
C PHE A 90 -6.77 -7.70 -33.64
N ASP A 91 -6.39 -8.88 -34.14
CA ASP A 91 -5.30 -9.67 -33.58
C ASP A 91 -3.96 -8.94 -33.67
N GLU A 92 -3.67 -8.27 -34.79
CA GLU A 92 -2.46 -7.45 -34.96
C GLU A 92 -2.40 -6.31 -33.94
N MET A 93 -3.45 -5.47 -33.89
CA MET A 93 -3.45 -4.28 -33.05
C MET A 93 -3.54 -4.62 -31.56
N ALA A 94 -4.37 -5.60 -31.20
CA ALA A 94 -4.49 -6.06 -29.83
C ALA A 94 -3.17 -6.69 -29.36
N GLY A 95 -2.45 -7.41 -30.25
CA GLY A 95 -1.11 -7.93 -29.97
C GLY A 95 -0.11 -6.83 -29.58
N ARG A 96 -0.03 -5.75 -30.39
CA ARG A 96 0.85 -4.60 -30.09
C ARG A 96 0.50 -3.91 -28.77
N LEU A 97 -0.79 -3.68 -28.51
CA LEU A 97 -1.23 -3.04 -27.27
C LEU A 97 -0.98 -3.93 -26.04
N ARG A 98 -1.18 -5.25 -26.15
CA ARG A 98 -0.88 -6.20 -25.06
C ARG A 98 0.61 -6.23 -24.74
N GLN A 99 1.47 -6.26 -25.76
CA GLN A 99 2.93 -6.17 -25.56
C GLN A 99 3.32 -4.89 -24.81
N ARG A 100 2.73 -3.75 -25.18
CA ARG A 100 2.96 -2.47 -24.46
C ARG A 100 2.43 -2.51 -23.02
N ALA A 101 1.25 -3.08 -22.80
CA ALA A 101 0.67 -3.21 -21.46
C ALA A 101 1.55 -4.07 -20.55
N LEU A 102 2.07 -5.19 -21.06
CA LEU A 102 2.98 -6.08 -20.33
C LEU A 102 4.26 -5.33 -19.91
N GLY A 103 4.89 -4.60 -20.83
CA GLY A 103 6.09 -3.83 -20.50
C GLY A 103 5.86 -2.75 -19.43
N LEU A 104 4.68 -2.12 -19.40
CA LEU A 104 4.30 -1.17 -18.35
C LEU A 104 4.07 -1.86 -17.00
N MET A 105 3.49 -3.08 -16.99
CA MET A 105 3.30 -3.86 -15.77
C MET A 105 4.65 -4.32 -15.19
N GLU A 106 5.56 -4.82 -16.02
CA GLU A 106 6.91 -5.22 -15.61
C GLU A 106 7.69 -4.07 -14.99
N GLN A 107 7.60 -2.86 -15.57
CA GLN A 107 8.22 -1.67 -14.99
C GLN A 107 7.63 -1.34 -13.61
N LEU A 108 6.31 -1.42 -13.46
CA LEU A 108 5.65 -1.17 -12.17
C LEU A 108 6.03 -2.20 -11.09
N ASP A 109 6.24 -3.46 -11.49
CA ASP A 109 6.65 -4.55 -10.60
C ASP A 109 8.13 -4.44 -10.21
N ALA A 110 9.00 -4.01 -11.13
CA ALA A 110 10.42 -3.76 -10.86
C ALA A 110 10.65 -2.63 -9.85
N GLY A 111 9.69 -1.71 -9.69
CA GLY A 111 9.75 -0.54 -8.81
C GLY A 111 9.65 -0.78 -7.29
N GLY A 112 9.66 -2.03 -6.83
CA GLY A 112 10.01 -2.41 -5.45
C GLY A 112 8.98 -2.17 -4.33
N GLY A 113 8.08 -1.19 -4.46
CA GLY A 113 7.24 -0.76 -3.32
C GLY A 113 6.30 -1.83 -2.75
N TYR A 114 5.68 -2.67 -3.60
CA TYR A 114 4.81 -3.74 -3.11
C TYR A 114 5.55 -5.00 -2.71
N ARG A 115 6.69 -5.32 -3.36
CA ARG A 115 7.41 -6.56 -3.08
C ARG A 115 7.90 -6.60 -1.63
N GLU A 116 8.41 -5.49 -1.12
CA GLU A 116 8.89 -5.37 0.26
C GLU A 116 7.76 -5.32 1.30
N GLN A 117 6.58 -4.80 0.91
CA GLN A 117 5.38 -4.86 1.74
C GLN A 117 4.81 -6.28 1.79
N ILE A 118 4.80 -6.98 0.66
CA ILE A 118 4.40 -8.39 0.55
C ILE A 118 5.34 -9.26 1.37
N GLU A 119 6.67 -9.09 1.23
CA GLU A 119 7.67 -9.83 2.02
C GLU A 119 7.48 -9.61 3.52
N ARG A 120 7.20 -8.38 3.97
CA ARG A 120 6.88 -8.07 5.37
C ARG A 120 5.58 -8.72 5.85
N GLU A 121 4.53 -8.70 5.03
CA GLU A 121 3.24 -9.31 5.36
C GLU A 121 3.34 -10.84 5.39
N VAL A 122 4.08 -11.44 4.45
CA VAL A 122 4.38 -12.88 4.41
C VAL A 122 5.20 -13.29 5.64
N ALA A 123 6.25 -12.53 5.97
CA ALA A 123 7.04 -12.77 7.18
C ALA A 123 6.19 -12.68 8.46
N ARG A 124 5.24 -11.73 8.53
CA ARG A 124 4.30 -11.64 9.65
C ARG A 124 3.41 -12.88 9.77
N ARG A 125 2.94 -13.44 8.65
CA ARG A 125 2.04 -14.61 8.65
C ARG A 125 2.75 -15.93 8.90
N ILE A 126 3.96 -16.09 8.37
CA ILE A 126 4.78 -17.30 8.55
C ILE A 126 5.50 -17.28 9.91
N GLY A 127 5.81 -16.09 10.44
CA GLY A 127 6.49 -15.90 11.73
C GLY A 127 5.59 -16.03 12.96
N VAL A 128 4.27 -16.19 12.80
CA VAL A 128 3.41 -16.70 13.87
C VAL A 128 3.60 -18.21 13.86
N PRO A 129 4.24 -18.81 14.88
CA PRO A 129 4.31 -20.26 14.97
C PRO A 129 2.88 -20.78 14.99
N VAL A 130 2.55 -21.66 14.05
CA VAL A 130 1.33 -22.46 14.07
C VAL A 130 1.32 -23.15 15.43
N ALA A 131 0.52 -22.62 16.34
CA ALA A 131 0.38 -23.14 17.69
C ALA A 131 -0.11 -24.59 17.56
N GLU A 132 0.67 -25.49 18.15
CA GLU A 132 0.40 -26.92 18.37
C GLU A 132 -0.23 -27.70 17.21
N VAL A 133 0.57 -28.58 16.62
CA VAL A 133 0.12 -29.64 15.73
C VAL A 133 -0.83 -30.56 16.53
N GLU A 134 -2.12 -30.20 16.55
CA GLU A 134 -3.19 -31.11 16.95
C GLU A 134 -3.23 -32.28 15.96
N SER A 135 -3.47 -33.48 16.49
CA SER A 135 -3.45 -34.75 15.76
C SER A 135 -4.28 -34.72 14.48
N GLU A 136 -3.74 -35.27 13.38
CA GLU A 136 -4.42 -35.38 12.09
C GLU A 136 -5.80 -36.08 12.21
N PRO A 137 -6.91 -35.37 11.95
CA PRO A 137 -8.24 -35.95 12.10
C PRO A 137 -8.55 -36.93 10.97
N THR A 138 -8.91 -38.16 11.35
CA THR A 138 -9.36 -39.19 10.42
C THR A 138 -10.85 -39.09 10.18
N CYS A 139 -11.27 -39.01 8.92
CA CYS A 139 -12.67 -38.99 8.55
C CYS A 139 -13.28 -40.40 8.60
N ARG A 140 -14.61 -40.50 8.74
CA ARG A 140 -15.35 -41.78 8.65
C ARG A 140 -15.11 -42.54 7.34
N CYS A 141 -14.76 -41.85 6.24
CA CYS A 141 -14.38 -42.50 4.98
C CYS A 141 -12.96 -43.11 4.98
N GLY A 142 -12.21 -42.99 6.08
CA GLY A 142 -10.85 -43.51 6.23
C GLY A 142 -9.75 -42.55 5.75
N THR A 143 -10.08 -41.36 5.26
CA THR A 143 -9.08 -40.37 4.81
C THR A 143 -8.55 -39.56 5.99
N THR A 144 -7.23 -39.55 6.16
CA THR A 144 -6.50 -38.66 7.06
C THR A 144 -6.42 -37.25 6.46
N ASN A 145 -6.77 -36.23 7.25
CA ASN A 145 -6.81 -34.85 6.80
C ASN A 145 -5.77 -34.01 7.56
N ASP A 146 -5.43 -32.88 6.95
CA ASP A 146 -4.54 -31.90 7.53
C ASP A 146 -5.10 -31.41 8.88
N PRO A 147 -4.24 -31.01 9.84
CA PRO A 147 -4.66 -30.73 11.22
C PRO A 147 -5.68 -29.59 11.34
N ASP A 148 -5.69 -28.67 10.37
CA ASP A 148 -6.62 -27.54 10.30
C ASP A 148 -7.87 -27.82 9.43
N ALA A 149 -8.02 -29.05 8.91
CA ALA A 149 -9.10 -29.40 8.02
C ALA A 149 -10.47 -29.40 8.72
N ARG A 150 -11.35 -28.48 8.33
CA ARG A 150 -12.78 -28.46 8.76
C ARG A 150 -13.64 -29.47 8.02
N PHE A 151 -13.21 -29.88 6.83
CA PHE A 151 -13.92 -30.81 5.95
C PHE A 151 -12.95 -31.86 5.41
N CYS A 152 -13.45 -33.06 5.15
CA CYS A 152 -12.63 -34.11 4.57
C CYS A 152 -12.27 -33.81 3.10
N LYS A 153 -10.98 -33.90 2.75
CA LYS A 153 -10.49 -33.67 1.38
C LYS A 153 -10.95 -34.70 0.34
N SER A 154 -11.47 -35.85 0.78
CA SER A 154 -11.97 -36.90 -0.12
C SER A 154 -13.49 -36.90 -0.25
N CYS A 155 -14.24 -36.88 0.87
CA CYS A 155 -15.69 -37.06 0.85
C CYS A 155 -16.49 -35.80 1.22
N GLY A 156 -15.83 -34.70 1.61
CA GLY A 156 -16.47 -33.43 1.94
C GLY A 156 -17.23 -33.39 3.28
N HIS A 157 -17.22 -34.47 4.06
CA HIS A 157 -17.89 -34.49 5.37
C HIS A 157 -17.19 -33.58 6.39
N ARG A 158 -17.97 -32.89 7.23
CA ARG A 158 -17.43 -32.04 8.30
C ARG A 158 -16.72 -32.91 9.35
N LEU A 159 -15.50 -32.53 9.72
CA LEU A 159 -14.73 -33.18 10.78
C LEU A 159 -15.09 -32.54 12.13
N LYS A 160 -15.13 -33.34 13.20
CA LYS A 160 -15.30 -32.83 14.56
C LYS A 160 -13.95 -32.33 15.05
N THR A 161 -13.71 -31.03 14.97
CA THR A 161 -12.55 -30.38 15.59
C THR A 161 -12.77 -30.27 17.11
N ALA A 162 -11.72 -30.29 17.92
CA ALA A 162 -11.77 -30.37 19.39
C ALA A 162 -12.40 -29.15 20.12
N ALA A 163 -13.09 -28.27 19.39
CA ALA A 163 -13.64 -26.99 19.89
C ALA A 163 -15.18 -26.91 19.85
N ASP A 164 -15.89 -28.04 19.66
CA ASP A 164 -17.36 -28.15 19.78
C ASP A 164 -17.77 -29.17 20.87
#